data_AF-A0A564Q3K9-F1
#
_entry.id   AF-A0A564Q3K9-F1
#
_cell.length_a   1.000
_cell.length_b   1.000
_cell.length_c   1.000
_cell.angle_alpha   90.00
_cell.angle_beta   90.00
_cell.angle_gamma   90.00
#
_symmetry.space_group_name_H-M   'P 1'
#
loop_
_entity.id
_entity.type
_entity.pdbx_description
1 polymer ?
#
loop_
_entity_poly.entity_id
_entity_poly.type
_entity_poly.pdbx_seq_one_letter_code
_entity_poly.pdbx_strand_id
1 'polypeptide(L)'
;MRQIDLLKVRDELKNKGATVKREIFDLSDLLKSNSFVINLKGFKGFERLEKEFSGRVKKFGFEIYDLNNLNKSDLAILKERMDIREEDLVFLIEGEKKKVLNALNSVLDRAEDALKGIPEETRRALPDGTTEYLRPLPGSARMYPETDVEPVFIDPDRLKRILNNLPELIDARKKRYMEGYSLNEDLAGLIAKSEKFKLFEEIMERYDLPATLVIRTLETTVQDLRRDKVKVDNLSKDHFVSVFKSVAEGKIAKEGIPEILRFFAEDPDRYIDEAIERIGKMDLSEAEEIIEEIVKEKLDLIKERGKGSFSPLMGVVMKKLRGKVDGKVVGEMLRKKIIEVIEDF
;
A
#
# COMPACT_ATOMS: atom_id res chain seq x y z
N MET A 1 23.45 8.01 -6.43
CA MET A 1 23.90 9.41 -6.42
C MET A 1 24.62 9.82 -5.12
N ARG A 2 24.06 9.63 -3.91
CA ARG A 2 24.71 10.04 -2.62
C ARG A 2 26.20 9.71 -2.50
N GLN A 3 26.57 8.46 -2.73
CA GLN A 3 27.94 7.99 -2.55
C GLN A 3 28.93 8.71 -3.49
N ILE A 4 28.51 8.97 -4.74
CA ILE A 4 29.30 9.72 -5.72
C ILE A 4 29.49 11.17 -5.24
N ASP A 5 28.43 11.80 -4.72
CA ASP A 5 28.52 13.16 -4.18
C ASP A 5 29.47 13.23 -2.97
N LEU A 6 29.44 12.24 -2.07
CA LEU A 6 30.34 12.18 -0.92
C LEU A 6 31.81 12.05 -1.34
N LEU A 7 32.11 11.35 -2.44
CA LEU A 7 33.47 11.28 -2.98
C LEU A 7 33.93 12.64 -3.54
N LYS A 8 33.04 13.37 -4.24
CA LYS A 8 33.34 14.75 -4.69
C LYS A 8 33.60 15.68 -3.50
N VAL A 9 32.74 15.61 -2.48
CA VAL A 9 32.90 16.37 -1.23
C VAL A 9 34.22 16.04 -0.54
N ARG A 10 34.62 14.76 -0.48
CA ARG A 10 35.94 14.36 0.05
C ARG A 10 37.08 15.05 -0.69
N ASP A 11 37.04 15.04 -2.03
CA ASP A 11 38.11 15.61 -2.84
C ASP A 11 38.17 17.14 -2.70
N GLU A 12 37.02 17.81 -2.62
CA GLU A 12 36.94 19.24 -2.33
C GLU A 12 37.43 19.60 -0.91
N LEU A 13 37.07 18.81 0.10
CA LEU A 13 37.56 18.98 1.47
C LEU A 13 39.10 18.86 1.53
N LYS A 14 39.67 17.89 0.81
CA LYS A 14 41.14 17.75 0.70
C LYS A 14 41.78 18.94 0.00
N ASN A 15 41.19 19.42 -1.09
CA ASN A 15 41.69 20.60 -1.83
C ASN A 15 41.66 21.88 -0.99
N LYS A 16 40.65 22.03 -0.11
CA LYS A 16 40.56 23.16 0.84
C LYS A 16 41.51 23.04 2.04
N GLY A 17 42.24 21.93 2.19
CA GLY A 17 43.04 21.66 3.38
C GLY A 17 42.19 21.52 4.65
N ALA A 18 40.97 20.99 4.52
CA ALA A 18 40.07 20.79 5.65
C ALA A 18 40.68 19.81 6.67
N THR A 19 40.54 20.11 7.96
CA THR A 19 41.12 19.32 9.04
C THR A 19 40.13 19.13 10.18
N VAL A 20 40.15 17.95 10.79
CA VAL A 20 39.36 17.65 11.99
C VAL A 20 40.30 17.54 13.18
N LYS A 21 40.18 18.48 14.13
CA LYS A 21 40.84 18.39 15.44
C LYS A 21 39.84 17.83 16.44
N ARG A 22 40.23 16.82 17.22
CA ARG A 22 39.38 16.24 18.30
C ARG A 22 39.41 17.10 19.57
N GLU A 23 39.18 18.40 19.41
CA GLU A 23 39.15 19.38 20.49
C GLU A 23 37.70 19.80 20.73
N ILE A 24 37.16 19.48 21.91
CA ILE A 24 35.85 19.95 22.36
C ILE A 24 36.08 21.01 23.43
N PHE A 25 35.66 22.24 23.18
CA PHE A 25 35.84 23.35 24.10
C PHE A 25 34.62 23.47 25.02
N ASP A 26 34.90 23.63 26.32
CA ASP A 26 33.89 23.94 27.33
C ASP A 26 33.70 25.47 27.40
N LEU A 27 32.49 25.92 27.13
CA LEU A 27 32.09 27.33 27.16
C LEU A 27 31.19 27.63 28.35
N SER A 28 31.10 26.74 29.33
CA SER A 28 30.14 26.91 30.41
C SER A 28 30.37 28.18 31.22
N ASP A 29 31.62 28.62 31.34
CA ASP A 29 31.99 29.88 31.98
C ASP A 29 31.55 31.12 31.18
N LEU A 30 31.55 31.02 29.84
CA LEU A 30 31.22 32.11 28.94
C LEU A 30 29.70 32.30 28.80
N LEU A 31 28.97 31.19 28.66
CA LEU A 31 27.53 31.21 28.39
C LEU A 31 26.67 31.01 29.64
N LYS A 32 27.29 30.70 30.79
CA LYS A 32 26.61 30.38 32.07
C LYS A 32 25.60 29.22 31.94
N SER A 33 25.79 28.37 30.93
CA SER A 33 25.01 27.17 30.61
C SER A 33 25.98 26.03 30.29
N ASN A 34 25.58 24.76 30.43
CA ASN A 34 26.48 23.63 30.15
C ASN A 34 26.69 23.47 28.63
N SER A 35 27.60 24.24 28.06
CA SER A 35 27.70 24.44 26.62
C SER A 35 29.06 24.04 26.08
N PHE A 36 29.04 23.21 25.05
CA PHE A 36 30.24 22.64 24.47
C PHE A 36 30.26 22.85 22.96
N VAL A 37 31.44 23.07 22.40
CA VAL A 37 31.60 23.46 21.00
C VAL A 37 32.74 22.71 20.32
N ILE A 38 32.55 22.42 19.03
CA ILE A 38 33.61 21.94 18.12
C ILE A 38 33.72 22.86 16.91
N ASN A 39 34.93 22.97 16.38
CA ASN A 39 35.22 23.68 15.12
C ASN A 39 35.73 22.67 14.07
N LEU A 40 34.96 22.47 13.00
CA LEU A 40 35.35 21.67 11.84
C LEU A 40 35.93 22.57 10.76
N LYS A 41 37.26 22.57 10.64
CA LYS A 41 37.98 23.50 9.77
C LYS A 41 37.78 23.21 8.28
N GLY A 42 37.25 24.17 7.52
CA GLY A 42 37.00 24.05 6.07
C GLY A 42 35.78 23.23 5.66
N PHE A 43 34.87 22.90 6.60
CA PHE A 43 33.70 22.04 6.37
C PHE A 43 32.41 22.81 6.00
N LYS A 44 32.44 24.14 5.90
CA LYS A 44 31.27 24.95 5.54
C LYS A 44 31.04 24.96 4.02
N GLY A 45 29.76 25.00 3.62
CA GLY A 45 29.33 25.07 2.22
C GLY A 45 29.00 23.70 1.62
N PHE A 46 28.86 22.67 2.45
CA PHE A 46 28.53 21.30 2.03
C PHE A 46 27.19 20.89 2.62
N GLU A 47 26.09 21.50 2.16
CA GLU A 47 24.74 21.38 2.75
C GLU A 47 24.32 19.94 3.11
N ARG A 48 24.63 18.97 2.24
CA ARG A 48 24.28 17.57 2.46
C ARG A 48 25.07 16.96 3.63
N LEU A 49 26.35 17.27 3.73
CA LEU A 49 27.21 16.81 4.82
C LEU A 49 26.83 17.52 6.13
N GLU A 50 26.52 18.80 6.08
CA GLU A 50 25.99 19.59 7.20
C GLU A 50 24.67 19.02 7.74
N LYS A 51 23.76 18.60 6.85
CA LYS A 51 22.54 17.87 7.23
C LYS A 51 22.84 16.52 7.88
N GLU A 52 23.85 15.78 7.42
CA GLU A 52 24.25 14.51 8.05
C GLU A 52 24.82 14.73 9.47
N PHE A 53 25.66 15.75 9.67
CA PHE A 53 26.13 16.14 11.01
C PHE A 53 24.97 16.56 11.91
N SER A 54 24.08 17.41 11.42
CA SER A 54 22.90 17.86 12.16
C SER A 54 21.98 16.70 12.53
N GLY A 55 21.76 15.76 11.61
CA GLY A 55 20.99 14.55 11.89
C GLY A 55 21.61 13.68 12.99
N ARG A 56 22.95 13.62 13.07
CA ARG A 56 23.64 12.92 14.18
C ARG A 56 23.42 13.61 15.51
N VAL A 57 23.52 14.94 15.58
CA VAL A 57 23.23 15.71 16.80
C VAL A 57 21.79 15.50 17.27
N LYS A 58 20.82 15.63 16.35
CA LYS A 58 19.39 15.45 16.66
C LYS A 58 19.04 14.07 17.21
N LYS A 59 19.76 13.01 16.81
CA LYS A 59 19.57 11.66 17.36
C LYS A 59 19.92 11.53 18.83
N PHE A 60 20.83 12.36 19.33
CA PHE A 60 21.13 12.43 20.76
C PHE A 60 20.12 13.30 21.52
N GLY A 61 19.10 13.85 20.84
CA GLY A 61 18.06 14.69 21.43
C GLY A 61 18.48 16.15 21.59
N PHE A 62 19.52 16.59 20.90
CA PHE A 62 20.03 17.96 20.99
C PHE A 62 19.66 18.80 19.77
N GLU A 63 19.51 20.10 20.02
CA GLU A 63 19.45 21.13 19.00
C GLU A 63 20.81 21.82 18.89
N ILE A 64 21.13 22.32 17.68
CA ILE A 64 22.35 23.06 17.44
C ILE A 64 22.06 24.53 17.71
N TYR A 65 22.85 25.14 18.58
CA TYR A 65 22.69 26.55 18.94
C TYR A 65 23.12 27.44 17.77
N ASP A 66 22.28 28.41 17.40
CA ASP A 66 22.62 29.41 16.39
C ASP A 66 23.57 30.46 16.99
N LEU A 67 24.81 30.47 16.51
CA LEU A 67 25.85 31.40 16.95
C LEU A 67 25.49 32.88 16.71
N ASN A 68 24.56 33.18 15.80
CA ASN A 68 24.09 34.55 15.59
C ASN A 68 23.30 35.11 16.78
N ASN A 69 22.82 34.23 17.66
CA ASN A 69 22.12 34.62 18.89
C ASN A 69 23.08 34.97 20.04
N LEU A 70 24.40 34.83 19.85
CA LEU A 70 25.39 35.27 20.82
C LEU A 70 25.63 36.78 20.75
N ASN A 71 25.95 37.38 21.90
CA ASN A 71 26.40 38.77 21.93
C ASN A 71 27.70 38.93 21.14
N LYS A 72 27.90 40.10 20.53
CA LYS A 72 29.09 40.39 19.71
C LYS A 72 30.41 40.20 20.47
N SER A 73 30.42 40.46 21.78
CA SER A 73 31.58 40.23 22.67
C SER A 73 31.91 38.75 22.80
N ASP A 74 30.89 37.92 23.07
CA ASP A 74 31.06 36.50 23.36
C ASP A 74 31.41 35.73 22.07
N LEU A 75 30.83 36.17 20.94
CA LEU A 75 31.18 35.65 19.62
C LEU A 75 32.63 35.98 19.24
N ALA A 76 33.14 37.17 19.57
CA ALA A 76 34.54 37.52 19.31
C ALA A 76 35.50 36.66 20.13
N ILE A 77 35.21 36.46 21.42
CA ILE A 77 35.98 35.58 22.32
C ILE A 77 35.98 34.14 21.80
N LEU A 78 34.82 33.63 21.35
CA LEU A 78 34.69 32.30 20.76
C LEU A 78 35.58 32.18 19.50
N LYS A 79 35.47 33.13 18.58
CA LYS A 79 36.23 33.14 17.32
C LYS A 79 37.73 33.14 17.56
N GLU A 80 38.20 33.93 18.52
CA GLU A 80 39.63 33.99 18.90
C GLU A 80 40.10 32.69 19.58
N ARG A 81 39.35 32.19 20.57
CA ARG A 81 39.72 31.01 21.35
C ARG A 81 39.79 29.73 20.51
N MET A 82 38.97 29.63 19.48
CA MET A 82 38.84 28.44 18.63
C MET A 82 39.45 28.59 17.23
N ASP A 83 40.04 29.77 16.94
CA ASP A 83 40.61 30.10 15.62
C ASP A 83 39.60 29.78 14.48
N ILE A 84 38.37 30.29 14.63
CA ILE A 84 37.26 30.05 13.70
C ILE A 84 37.42 30.98 12.50
N ARG A 85 37.48 30.38 11.31
CA ARG A 85 37.50 31.08 10.02
C ARG A 85 36.14 31.03 9.34
N GLU A 86 35.95 31.84 8.31
CA GLU A 86 34.65 31.96 7.62
C GLU A 86 34.23 30.68 6.88
N GLU A 87 35.21 29.86 6.46
CA GLU A 87 35.03 28.55 5.83
C GLU A 87 34.83 27.38 6.81
N ASP A 88 34.87 27.65 8.11
CA ASP A 88 34.75 26.62 9.14
C ASP A 88 33.29 26.39 9.55
N LEU A 89 32.98 25.16 9.98
CA LEU A 89 31.65 24.76 10.44
C LEU A 89 31.69 24.46 11.93
N VAL A 90 30.85 25.16 12.70
CA VAL A 90 30.87 25.12 14.17
C VAL A 90 29.58 24.51 14.69
N PHE A 91 29.70 23.57 15.64
CA PHE A 91 28.55 23.00 16.36
C PHE A 91 28.66 23.35 17.83
N LEU A 92 27.75 24.19 18.31
CA LEU A 92 27.55 24.51 19.72
C LEU A 92 26.30 23.77 20.21
N ILE A 93 26.45 23.00 21.29
CA ILE A 93 25.37 22.21 21.88
C ILE A 93 25.37 22.43 23.39
N GLU A 94 24.18 22.55 23.97
CA GLU A 94 23.99 22.69 25.42
C GLU A 94 23.33 21.43 26.01
N GLY A 95 23.75 21.05 27.22
CA GLY A 95 23.10 19.97 27.95
C GLY A 95 24.02 19.21 28.90
N GLU A 96 23.63 18.00 29.26
CA GLU A 96 24.42 17.15 30.16
C GLU A 96 25.76 16.77 29.52
N LYS A 97 26.88 17.17 30.15
CA LYS A 97 28.25 17.01 29.65
C LYS A 97 28.52 15.68 28.96
N LYS A 98 28.21 14.54 29.59
CA LYS A 98 28.48 13.20 29.02
C LYS A 98 27.73 12.97 27.70
N LYS A 99 26.47 13.37 27.60
CA LYS A 99 25.64 13.19 26.40
C LYS A 99 26.09 14.14 25.29
N VAL A 100 26.42 15.39 25.62
CA VAL A 100 26.91 16.37 24.65
C VAL A 100 28.26 15.92 24.07
N LEU A 101 29.19 15.45 24.91
CA LEU A 101 30.46 14.91 24.45
C LEU A 101 30.27 13.72 23.49
N ASN A 102 29.34 12.81 23.76
CA ASN A 102 29.02 11.70 22.84
C ASN A 102 28.47 12.20 21.49
N ALA A 103 27.59 13.20 21.51
CA ALA A 103 27.01 13.78 20.30
C ALA A 103 28.09 14.47 19.44
N LEU A 104 28.92 15.31 20.06
CA LEU A 104 30.02 16.00 19.37
C LEU A 104 31.07 15.03 18.84
N ASN A 105 31.43 13.99 19.61
CA ASN A 105 32.31 12.93 19.11
C ASN A 105 31.73 12.21 17.88
N SER A 106 30.42 11.94 17.86
CA SER A 106 29.76 11.32 16.69
C SER A 106 29.84 12.20 15.43
N VAL A 107 29.84 13.53 15.58
CA VAL A 107 30.05 14.49 14.50
C VAL A 107 31.52 14.49 14.06
N LEU A 108 32.46 14.52 15.01
CA LEU A 108 33.90 14.45 14.73
C LEU A 108 34.26 13.16 13.97
N ASP A 109 33.76 12.00 14.41
CA ASP A 109 33.98 10.72 13.74
C ASP A 109 33.46 10.77 12.29
N ARG A 110 32.27 11.35 12.08
CA ARG A 110 31.71 11.50 10.73
C ARG A 110 32.52 12.46 9.87
N ALA A 111 33.08 13.53 10.45
CA ALA A 111 33.91 14.50 9.75
C ALA A 111 35.24 13.87 9.32
N GLU A 112 35.86 13.06 10.18
CA GLU A 112 37.04 12.27 9.83
C GLU A 112 36.73 11.28 8.68
N ASP A 113 35.58 10.61 8.75
CA ASP A 113 35.14 9.71 7.67
C ASP A 113 34.90 10.46 6.36
N ALA A 114 34.42 11.71 6.40
CA ALA A 114 34.23 12.52 5.20
C ALA A 114 35.55 12.81 4.45
N LEU A 115 36.67 12.91 5.19
CA LEU A 115 38.01 13.06 4.59
C LEU A 115 38.55 11.75 4.00
N LYS A 116 38.07 10.60 4.47
CA LYS A 116 38.42 9.26 3.94
C LYS A 116 37.56 8.91 2.72
N GLY A 117 36.24 9.10 2.80
CA GLY A 117 35.29 8.81 1.74
C GLY A 117 33.90 8.44 2.25
N ILE A 118 33.40 7.30 1.80
CA ILE A 118 32.04 6.83 2.13
C ILE A 118 32.13 5.93 3.37
N PRO A 119 31.50 6.29 4.50
CA PRO A 119 31.50 5.43 5.68
C PRO A 119 30.61 4.20 5.48
N GLU A 120 31.03 3.11 6.11
CA GLU A 120 30.23 1.91 6.27
C GLU A 120 29.18 2.10 7.38
N GLU A 121 27.90 2.10 7.03
CA GLU A 121 26.83 2.43 7.96
C GLU A 121 25.49 1.78 7.59
N THR A 122 24.65 1.55 8.60
CA THR A 122 23.26 1.15 8.41
C THR A 122 22.41 2.41 8.24
N ARG A 123 21.55 2.43 7.22
CA ARG A 123 20.67 3.56 6.89
C ARG A 123 19.23 3.10 6.74
N ARG A 124 18.28 3.97 7.07
CA ARG A 124 16.85 3.75 6.83
C ARG A 124 16.40 4.41 5.53
N ALA A 125 15.48 3.77 4.81
CA ALA A 125 14.85 4.35 3.63
C ALA A 125 13.81 5.41 4.04
N LEU A 126 13.71 6.47 3.24
CA LEU A 126 12.72 7.54 3.41
C LEU A 126 11.71 7.50 2.24
N PRO A 127 10.49 8.04 2.41
CA PRO A 127 9.46 8.03 1.37
C PRO A 127 9.84 8.75 0.07
N ASP A 128 10.78 9.69 0.14
CA ASP A 128 11.31 10.42 -1.01
C ASP A 128 12.38 9.62 -1.80
N GLY A 129 12.61 8.35 -1.45
CA GLY A 129 13.62 7.49 -2.04
C GLY A 129 15.05 7.80 -1.57
N THR A 130 15.23 8.72 -0.63
CA THR A 130 16.53 8.97 0.00
C THR A 130 16.74 8.06 1.21
N THR A 131 17.89 8.21 1.86
CA THR A 131 18.23 7.42 3.05
C THR A 131 18.80 8.31 4.13
N GLU A 132 18.58 7.95 5.38
CA GLU A 132 19.13 8.62 6.55
C GLU A 132 19.99 7.65 7.36
N TYR A 133 21.08 8.15 7.93
CA TYR A 133 21.91 7.36 8.86
C TYR A 133 21.02 6.77 9.95
N LEU A 134 21.23 5.52 10.35
CA LEU A 134 20.54 4.87 11.47
C LEU A 134 21.52 4.51 12.59
N ARG A 135 22.55 3.73 12.28
CA ARG A 135 23.57 3.24 13.23
C ARG A 135 24.81 2.77 12.46
N PRO A 136 25.95 2.52 13.11
CA PRO A 136 27.09 1.86 12.47
C PRO A 136 26.70 0.49 11.91
N LEU A 137 27.50 -0.08 10.99
CA LEU A 137 27.28 -1.47 10.61
C LEU A 137 27.40 -2.37 11.85
N PRO A 138 26.50 -3.37 12.00
CA PRO A 138 26.68 -4.37 13.03
C PRO A 138 28.01 -5.10 12.82
N GLY A 139 28.71 -5.39 13.90
CA GLY A 139 29.91 -6.23 13.84
C GLY A 139 29.59 -7.65 13.39
N SER A 140 30.63 -8.42 13.08
CA SER A 140 30.48 -9.81 12.66
C SER A 140 29.76 -10.65 13.72
N ALA A 141 28.72 -11.38 13.30
CA ALA A 141 28.03 -12.33 14.17
C ALA A 141 28.98 -13.47 14.54
N ARG A 142 29.05 -13.79 15.83
CA ARG A 142 29.74 -15.00 16.32
C ARG A 142 28.70 -16.10 16.40
N MET A 143 28.85 -17.11 15.55
CA MET A 143 27.95 -18.27 15.51
C MET A 143 28.67 -19.49 16.08
N TYR A 144 27.94 -20.29 16.83
CA TYR A 144 28.33 -21.63 17.26
C TYR A 144 27.15 -22.57 16.97
N PRO A 145 27.38 -23.88 16.78
CA PRO A 145 26.29 -24.82 16.58
C PRO A 145 25.31 -24.80 17.76
N GLU A 146 24.02 -24.65 17.46
CA GLU A 146 22.94 -24.81 18.46
C GLU A 146 22.94 -26.27 18.93
N THR A 147 23.15 -26.50 20.22
CA THR A 147 23.29 -27.84 20.80
C THR A 147 21.97 -28.39 21.33
N ASP A 148 20.99 -27.52 21.59
CA ASP A 148 19.68 -27.92 22.11
C ASP A 148 18.77 -28.49 20.99
N VAL A 149 19.15 -28.27 19.73
CA VAL A 149 18.39 -28.73 18.56
C VAL A 149 19.20 -29.79 17.82
N GLU A 150 18.64 -30.99 17.71
CA GLU A 150 19.26 -32.06 16.93
C GLU A 150 19.39 -31.68 15.44
N PRO A 151 20.46 -32.10 14.75
CA PRO A 151 20.60 -31.91 13.32
C PRO A 151 19.43 -32.51 12.53
N VAL A 152 18.78 -31.69 11.70
CA VAL A 152 17.67 -32.15 10.85
C VAL A 152 18.21 -32.67 9.52
N PHE A 153 18.20 -33.99 9.34
CA PHE A 153 18.53 -34.60 8.05
C PHE A 153 17.36 -34.45 7.06
N ILE A 154 17.63 -33.89 5.88
CA ILE A 154 16.63 -33.76 4.81
C ILE A 154 16.77 -34.96 3.88
N ASP A 155 15.87 -35.92 4.06
CA ASP A 155 15.77 -37.11 3.23
C ASP A 155 15.58 -36.76 1.72
N PRO A 156 16.32 -37.40 0.79
CA PRO A 156 16.20 -37.14 -0.64
C PRO A 156 14.78 -37.37 -1.20
N ASP A 157 14.03 -38.34 -0.70
CA ASP A 157 12.66 -38.59 -1.17
C ASP A 157 11.69 -37.54 -0.61
N ARG A 158 11.93 -37.03 0.61
CA ARG A 158 11.24 -35.82 1.11
C ARG A 158 11.49 -34.63 0.19
N LEU A 159 12.74 -34.40 -0.23
CA LEU A 159 13.07 -33.31 -1.14
C LEU A 159 12.37 -33.46 -2.50
N LYS A 160 12.39 -34.65 -3.10
CA LYS A 160 11.69 -34.94 -4.36
C LYS A 160 10.18 -34.69 -4.24
N ARG A 161 9.56 -35.14 -3.13
CA ARG A 161 8.12 -34.88 -2.89
C ARG A 161 7.83 -33.38 -2.85
N ILE A 162 8.66 -32.57 -2.19
CA ILE A 162 8.45 -31.12 -2.14
C ILE A 162 8.62 -30.49 -3.53
N LEU A 163 9.69 -30.84 -4.25
CA LEU A 163 9.96 -30.33 -5.60
C LEU A 163 8.82 -30.65 -6.57
N ASN A 164 8.27 -31.85 -6.50
CA ASN A 164 7.15 -32.29 -7.37
C ASN A 164 5.80 -31.65 -6.98
N ASN A 165 5.70 -31.01 -5.82
CA ASN A 165 4.48 -30.39 -5.31
C ASN A 165 4.66 -28.88 -5.02
N LEU A 166 5.62 -28.24 -5.70
CA LEU A 166 5.78 -26.79 -5.58
C LEU A 166 4.53 -26.09 -6.11
N PRO A 167 3.99 -25.09 -5.38
CA PRO A 167 2.89 -24.32 -5.87
C PRO A 167 3.31 -23.49 -7.08
N GLU A 168 2.36 -23.26 -7.97
CA GLU A 168 2.55 -22.38 -9.12
C GLU A 168 2.83 -20.94 -8.69
N LEU A 169 3.79 -20.29 -9.36
CA LEU A 169 4.06 -18.87 -9.18
C LEU A 169 2.88 -18.01 -9.64
N ILE A 170 2.71 -16.84 -9.03
CA ILE A 170 1.63 -15.90 -9.37
C ILE A 170 1.63 -15.55 -10.88
N ASP A 171 2.80 -15.34 -11.47
CA ASP A 171 2.91 -15.00 -12.90
C ASP A 171 2.55 -16.17 -13.82
N ALA A 172 2.90 -17.40 -13.44
CA ALA A 172 2.51 -18.59 -14.18
C ALA A 172 0.99 -18.80 -14.10
N ARG A 173 0.42 -18.66 -12.89
CA ARG A 173 -1.02 -18.74 -12.64
C ARG A 173 -1.79 -17.70 -13.44
N LYS A 174 -1.31 -16.45 -13.45
CA LYS A 174 -1.90 -15.36 -14.24
C LYS A 174 -1.97 -15.75 -15.72
N LYS A 175 -0.88 -16.26 -16.31
CA LYS A 175 -0.87 -16.71 -17.72
C LYS A 175 -1.87 -17.83 -17.96
N ARG A 176 -1.88 -18.86 -17.09
CA ARG A 176 -2.84 -19.97 -17.17
C ARG A 176 -4.28 -19.48 -17.10
N TYR A 177 -4.58 -18.48 -16.28
CA TYR A 177 -5.93 -17.90 -16.19
C TYR A 177 -6.31 -17.08 -17.42
N MET A 178 -5.35 -16.35 -18.03
CA MET A 178 -5.59 -15.65 -19.29
C MET A 178 -5.93 -16.63 -20.41
N GLU A 179 -5.16 -17.70 -20.56
CA GLU A 179 -5.33 -18.70 -21.62
C GLU A 179 -6.53 -19.62 -21.36
N GLY A 180 -6.64 -20.17 -20.16
CA GLY A 180 -7.66 -21.17 -19.81
C GLY A 180 -9.06 -20.61 -19.57
N TYR A 181 -9.18 -19.36 -19.10
CA TYR A 181 -10.47 -18.72 -18.82
C TYR A 181 -10.75 -17.51 -19.72
N SER A 182 -9.92 -17.26 -20.74
CA SER A 182 -10.04 -16.11 -21.65
C SER A 182 -10.14 -14.77 -20.92
N LEU A 183 -9.39 -14.62 -19.83
CA LEU A 183 -9.39 -13.43 -19.00
C LEU A 183 -8.39 -12.39 -19.53
N ASN A 184 -8.73 -11.10 -19.36
CA ASN A 184 -7.77 -10.03 -19.58
C ASN A 184 -6.68 -10.03 -18.51
N GLU A 185 -5.61 -9.27 -18.78
CA GLU A 185 -4.43 -9.23 -17.92
C GLU A 185 -4.76 -8.76 -16.49
N ASP A 186 -5.64 -7.78 -16.35
CA ASP A 186 -6.01 -7.17 -15.07
C ASP A 186 -6.77 -8.15 -14.18
N LEU A 187 -7.83 -8.79 -14.71
CA LEU A 187 -8.64 -9.75 -13.95
C LEU A 187 -7.85 -11.00 -13.61
N ALA A 188 -7.05 -11.51 -14.56
CA ALA A 188 -6.17 -12.64 -14.31
C ALA A 188 -5.13 -12.32 -13.24
N GLY A 189 -4.53 -11.13 -13.28
CA GLY A 189 -3.56 -10.67 -12.27
C GLY A 189 -4.20 -10.46 -10.90
N LEU A 190 -5.42 -9.94 -10.86
CA LEU A 190 -6.19 -9.73 -9.65
C LEU A 190 -6.45 -11.05 -8.93
N ILE A 191 -7.05 -12.03 -9.61
CA ILE A 191 -7.38 -13.31 -8.98
C ILE A 191 -6.14 -14.18 -8.74
N ALA A 192 -5.08 -14.06 -9.56
CA ALA A 192 -3.84 -14.81 -9.34
C ALA A 192 -3.14 -14.42 -8.02
N LYS A 193 -3.24 -13.15 -7.62
CA LYS A 193 -2.70 -12.60 -6.36
C LYS A 193 -3.64 -12.77 -5.16
N SER A 194 -4.91 -13.03 -5.41
CA SER A 194 -5.92 -13.16 -4.36
C SER A 194 -5.70 -14.41 -3.50
N GLU A 195 -5.99 -14.31 -2.21
CA GLU A 195 -6.08 -15.46 -1.30
C GLU A 195 -7.21 -16.42 -1.68
N LYS A 196 -8.22 -15.93 -2.43
CA LYS A 196 -9.40 -16.69 -2.85
C LYS A 196 -9.19 -17.45 -4.16
N PHE A 197 -7.98 -17.49 -4.72
CA PHE A 197 -7.72 -18.14 -6.00
C PHE A 197 -8.17 -19.62 -6.03
N LYS A 198 -7.99 -20.37 -4.94
CA LYS A 198 -8.44 -21.77 -4.85
C LYS A 198 -9.95 -21.90 -4.92
N LEU A 199 -10.67 -20.97 -4.27
CA LEU A 199 -12.13 -20.94 -4.32
C LEU A 199 -12.61 -20.61 -5.74
N PHE A 200 -11.94 -19.67 -6.42
CA PHE A 200 -12.19 -19.41 -7.83
C PHE A 200 -12.01 -20.67 -8.69
N GLU A 201 -10.89 -21.38 -8.56
CA GLU A 201 -10.64 -22.61 -9.32
C GLU A 201 -11.70 -23.68 -9.03
N GLU A 202 -12.07 -23.88 -7.77
CA GLU A 202 -13.10 -24.83 -7.36
C GLU A 202 -14.49 -24.48 -7.92
N ILE A 203 -14.84 -23.19 -7.97
CA ILE A 203 -16.11 -22.75 -8.58
C ILE A 203 -16.08 -23.00 -10.08
N MET A 204 -14.98 -22.65 -10.76
CA MET A 204 -14.83 -22.84 -12.21
C MET A 204 -14.79 -24.31 -12.62
N GLU A 205 -14.31 -25.21 -11.75
CA GLU A 205 -14.33 -26.65 -11.98
C GLU A 205 -15.73 -27.25 -11.79
N ARG A 206 -16.53 -26.71 -10.86
CA ARG A 206 -17.85 -27.27 -10.52
C ARG A 206 -19.02 -26.70 -11.33
N TYR A 207 -18.91 -25.45 -11.77
CA TYR A 207 -20.04 -24.72 -12.35
C TYR A 207 -19.62 -24.02 -13.64
N ASP A 208 -20.46 -24.15 -14.66
CA ASP A 208 -20.29 -23.43 -15.93
C ASP A 208 -20.77 -21.98 -15.77
N LEU A 209 -19.86 -21.10 -15.35
CA LEU A 209 -20.11 -19.70 -15.08
C LEU A 209 -19.05 -18.82 -15.78
N PRO A 210 -19.40 -17.58 -16.17
CA PRO A 210 -18.40 -16.65 -16.67
C PRO A 210 -17.33 -16.37 -15.60
N ALA A 211 -16.06 -16.64 -15.90
CA ALA A 211 -14.95 -16.41 -14.95
C ALA A 211 -14.90 -14.95 -14.45
N THR A 212 -15.27 -14.00 -15.31
CA THR A 212 -15.37 -12.57 -14.97
C THR A 212 -16.41 -12.29 -13.87
N LEU A 213 -17.53 -13.02 -13.85
CA LEU A 213 -18.55 -12.92 -12.82
C LEU A 213 -18.00 -13.41 -11.48
N VAL A 214 -17.35 -14.59 -11.48
CA VAL A 214 -16.79 -15.18 -10.27
C VAL A 214 -15.73 -14.28 -9.66
N ILE A 215 -14.79 -13.77 -10.46
CA ILE A 215 -13.74 -12.85 -10.00
C ILE A 215 -14.34 -11.57 -9.46
N ARG A 216 -15.28 -10.94 -10.19
CA ARG A 216 -15.92 -9.70 -9.74
C ARG A 216 -16.66 -9.90 -8.43
N THR A 217 -17.34 -11.02 -8.24
CA THR A 217 -18.04 -11.32 -6.99
C THR A 217 -17.06 -11.54 -5.83
N LEU A 218 -16.00 -12.32 -6.04
CA LEU A 218 -15.04 -12.64 -4.98
C LEU A 218 -14.21 -11.42 -4.54
N GLU A 219 -13.89 -10.52 -5.48
CA GLU A 219 -12.99 -9.38 -5.24
C GLU A 219 -13.76 -8.05 -5.14
N THR A 220 -14.48 -7.66 -6.20
CA THR A 220 -15.11 -6.34 -6.30
C THR A 220 -16.37 -6.23 -5.43
N THR A 221 -17.31 -7.17 -5.57
CA THR A 221 -18.59 -7.12 -4.83
C THR A 221 -18.36 -7.22 -3.32
N VAL A 222 -17.42 -8.04 -2.88
CA VAL A 222 -17.05 -8.11 -1.46
C VAL A 222 -16.45 -6.78 -0.96
N GLN A 223 -15.62 -6.12 -1.77
CA GLN A 223 -15.09 -4.79 -1.41
C GLN A 223 -16.19 -3.73 -1.35
N ASP A 224 -17.15 -3.76 -2.29
CA ASP A 224 -18.28 -2.82 -2.31
C ASP A 224 -19.17 -3.03 -1.08
N LEU A 225 -19.50 -4.27 -0.73
CA LEU A 225 -20.25 -4.59 0.50
C LEU A 225 -19.50 -4.11 1.76
N ARG A 226 -18.16 -4.27 1.80
CA ARG A 226 -17.35 -3.76 2.90
C ARG A 226 -17.41 -2.23 3.01
N ARG A 227 -17.44 -1.50 1.88
CA ARG A 227 -17.62 -0.04 1.84
C ARG A 227 -19.00 0.38 2.36
N ASP A 228 -20.03 -0.43 2.09
CA ASP A 228 -21.39 -0.28 2.62
C ASP A 228 -21.53 -0.68 4.10
N LYS A 229 -20.41 -0.93 4.81
CA LYS A 229 -20.36 -1.35 6.22
C LYS A 229 -21.02 -2.71 6.50
N VAL A 230 -21.11 -3.58 5.50
CA VAL A 230 -21.55 -4.98 5.67
C VAL A 230 -20.41 -5.80 6.28
N LYS A 231 -20.73 -6.70 7.22
CA LYS A 231 -19.78 -7.58 7.91
C LYS A 231 -19.32 -8.75 7.02
N VAL A 232 -18.59 -8.44 5.96
CA VAL A 232 -18.15 -9.44 4.96
C VAL A 232 -17.24 -10.53 5.53
N ASP A 233 -16.65 -10.32 6.71
CA ASP A 233 -15.82 -11.32 7.39
C ASP A 233 -16.63 -12.51 7.94
N ASN A 234 -17.97 -12.37 8.01
CA ASN A 234 -18.89 -13.48 8.29
C ASN A 234 -19.10 -14.40 7.08
N LEU A 235 -18.65 -14.01 5.88
CA LEU A 235 -18.85 -14.81 4.66
C LEU A 235 -17.84 -15.95 4.60
N SER A 236 -18.37 -17.16 4.68
CA SER A 236 -17.63 -18.40 4.54
C SER A 236 -17.47 -18.81 3.07
N LYS A 237 -16.54 -19.74 2.83
CA LYS A 237 -16.39 -20.40 1.53
C LYS A 237 -17.72 -21.03 1.05
N ASP A 238 -18.46 -21.66 1.96
CA ASP A 238 -19.69 -22.39 1.62
C ASP A 238 -20.81 -21.45 1.19
N HIS A 239 -20.86 -20.22 1.74
CA HIS A 239 -21.77 -19.18 1.25
C HIS A 239 -21.50 -18.86 -0.22
N PHE A 240 -20.25 -18.60 -0.60
CA PHE A 240 -19.91 -18.35 -2.01
C PHE A 240 -20.26 -19.55 -2.91
N VAL A 241 -19.91 -20.77 -2.50
CA VAL A 241 -20.23 -21.98 -3.26
C VAL A 241 -21.74 -22.13 -3.47
N SER A 242 -22.55 -21.90 -2.44
CA SER A 242 -24.02 -21.94 -2.54
C SER A 242 -24.57 -20.88 -3.50
N VAL A 243 -24.06 -19.64 -3.44
CA VAL A 243 -24.48 -18.55 -4.33
C VAL A 243 -24.19 -18.90 -5.78
N PHE A 244 -22.97 -19.32 -6.09
CA PHE A 244 -22.61 -19.68 -7.47
C PHE A 244 -23.36 -20.91 -7.96
N LYS A 245 -23.61 -21.91 -7.10
CA LYS A 245 -24.49 -23.03 -7.43
C LYS A 245 -25.88 -22.57 -7.86
N SER A 246 -26.51 -21.72 -7.06
CA SER A 246 -27.86 -21.23 -7.36
C SER A 246 -27.91 -20.33 -8.60
N VAL A 247 -26.84 -19.60 -8.91
CA VAL A 247 -26.73 -18.85 -10.16
C VAL A 247 -26.58 -19.80 -11.36
N ALA A 248 -25.75 -20.84 -11.24
CA ALA A 248 -25.57 -21.84 -12.30
C ALA A 248 -26.86 -22.64 -12.58
N GLU A 249 -27.64 -22.94 -11.54
CA GLU A 249 -28.96 -23.58 -11.65
C GLU A 249 -30.08 -22.62 -12.14
N GLY A 250 -29.76 -21.34 -12.37
CA GLY A 250 -30.74 -20.33 -12.80
C GLY A 250 -31.77 -19.96 -11.73
N LYS A 251 -31.55 -20.35 -10.46
CA LYS A 251 -32.43 -19.97 -9.33
C LYS A 251 -32.29 -18.50 -8.96
N ILE A 252 -31.13 -17.92 -9.24
CA ILE A 252 -30.74 -16.55 -8.87
C ILE A 252 -30.16 -15.84 -10.09
N ALA A 253 -30.62 -14.63 -10.37
CA ALA A 253 -29.99 -13.74 -11.36
C ALA A 253 -28.66 -13.19 -10.83
N LYS A 254 -27.69 -12.94 -11.73
CA LYS A 254 -26.37 -12.39 -11.35
C LYS A 254 -26.45 -11.06 -10.59
N GLU A 255 -27.51 -10.27 -10.81
CA GLU A 255 -27.79 -9.01 -10.11
C GLU A 255 -28.23 -9.21 -8.65
N GLY A 256 -28.72 -10.40 -8.28
CA GLY A 256 -29.14 -10.73 -6.91
C GLY A 256 -27.98 -11.11 -5.98
N ILE A 257 -26.80 -11.44 -6.55
CA ILE A 257 -25.62 -11.88 -5.80
C ILE A 257 -25.26 -10.93 -4.63
N PRO A 258 -25.15 -9.60 -4.81
CA PRO A 258 -24.76 -8.70 -3.72
C PRO A 258 -25.75 -8.72 -2.56
N GLU A 259 -27.05 -8.82 -2.82
CA GLU A 259 -28.08 -8.84 -1.77
C GLU A 259 -28.06 -10.17 -0.99
N ILE A 260 -27.80 -11.29 -1.66
CA ILE A 260 -27.66 -12.61 -0.99
C ILE A 260 -26.39 -12.65 -0.13
N LEU A 261 -25.27 -12.11 -0.64
CA LEU A 261 -24.06 -11.99 0.17
C LEU A 261 -24.27 -11.04 1.36
N ARG A 262 -25.05 -9.96 1.20
CA ARG A 262 -25.44 -9.10 2.33
C ARG A 262 -26.24 -9.90 3.36
N PHE A 263 -27.21 -10.70 2.91
CA PHE A 263 -28.01 -11.56 3.77
C PHE A 263 -27.14 -12.54 4.59
N PHE A 264 -26.22 -13.27 3.94
CA PHE A 264 -25.30 -14.17 4.65
C PHE A 264 -24.34 -13.44 5.60
N ALA A 265 -23.93 -12.22 5.24
CA ALA A 265 -23.08 -11.43 6.13
C ALA A 265 -23.82 -10.95 7.39
N GLU A 266 -25.12 -10.71 7.29
CA GLU A 266 -25.99 -10.36 8.43
C GLU A 266 -26.34 -11.58 9.29
N ASP A 267 -26.62 -12.72 8.65
CA ASP A 267 -27.03 -13.96 9.30
C ASP A 267 -26.35 -15.19 8.64
N PRO A 268 -25.12 -15.54 9.09
CA PRO A 268 -24.29 -16.54 8.42
C PRO A 268 -24.78 -17.99 8.58
N ASP A 269 -25.67 -18.26 9.54
CA ASP A 269 -26.17 -19.61 9.83
C ASP A 269 -27.39 -19.99 8.97
N ARG A 270 -27.92 -19.05 8.17
CA ARG A 270 -29.09 -19.29 7.32
C ARG A 270 -28.76 -20.01 6.02
N TYR A 271 -29.81 -20.58 5.43
CA TYR A 271 -29.73 -21.26 4.15
C TYR A 271 -30.01 -20.32 2.97
N ILE A 272 -29.47 -20.68 1.80
CA ILE A 272 -29.64 -19.88 0.58
C ILE A 272 -31.10 -19.76 0.14
N ASP A 273 -31.93 -20.79 0.37
CA ASP A 273 -33.33 -20.78 -0.05
C ASP A 273 -34.12 -19.67 0.67
N GLU A 274 -33.82 -19.40 1.93
CA GLU A 274 -34.41 -18.28 2.69
C GLU A 274 -33.99 -16.91 2.10
N ALA A 275 -32.74 -16.80 1.63
CA ALA A 275 -32.26 -15.60 0.96
C ALA A 275 -32.99 -15.38 -0.39
N ILE A 276 -33.22 -16.46 -1.13
CA ILE A 276 -33.94 -16.45 -2.41
C ILE A 276 -35.40 -16.03 -2.21
N GLU A 277 -36.08 -16.61 -1.23
CA GLU A 277 -37.47 -16.26 -0.89
C GLU A 277 -37.60 -14.78 -0.50
N ARG A 278 -36.67 -14.26 0.30
CA ARG A 278 -36.66 -12.85 0.74
C ARG A 278 -36.45 -11.88 -0.42
N ILE A 279 -35.65 -12.25 -1.43
CA ILE A 279 -35.43 -11.43 -2.63
C ILE A 279 -36.63 -11.52 -3.59
N GLY A 280 -37.33 -12.65 -3.56
CA GLY A 280 -38.49 -12.94 -4.39
C GLY A 280 -38.08 -13.35 -5.80
N LYS A 281 -38.45 -14.58 -6.20
CA LYS A 281 -38.47 -14.94 -7.62
C LYS A 281 -39.58 -14.13 -8.28
N MET A 282 -39.25 -13.45 -9.36
CA MET A 282 -40.23 -12.82 -10.24
C MET A 282 -40.20 -13.57 -11.56
N ASP A 283 -41.35 -14.09 -11.98
CA ASP A 283 -41.46 -14.78 -13.25
C ASP A 283 -41.32 -13.79 -14.42
N LEU A 284 -40.95 -14.28 -15.60
CA LEU A 284 -40.76 -13.44 -16.78
C LEU A 284 -42.06 -12.74 -17.21
N SER A 285 -43.22 -13.35 -16.96
CA SER A 285 -44.54 -12.77 -17.18
C SER A 285 -44.82 -11.58 -16.27
N GLU A 286 -44.54 -11.70 -14.97
CA GLU A 286 -44.69 -10.60 -14.00
C GLU A 286 -43.75 -9.44 -14.31
N ALA A 287 -42.52 -9.76 -14.77
CA ALA A 287 -41.57 -8.75 -15.21
C ALA A 287 -42.07 -8.01 -16.46
N GLU A 288 -42.68 -8.72 -17.42
CA GLU A 288 -43.28 -8.13 -18.61
C GLU A 288 -44.44 -7.18 -18.26
N GLU A 289 -45.33 -7.56 -17.34
CA GLU A 289 -46.43 -6.72 -16.86
C GLU A 289 -45.93 -5.42 -16.21
N ILE A 290 -44.90 -5.50 -15.36
CA ILE A 290 -44.28 -4.32 -14.72
C ILE A 290 -43.63 -3.42 -15.78
N ILE A 291 -42.96 -4.00 -16.77
CA ILE A 291 -42.37 -3.23 -17.88
C ILE A 291 -43.46 -2.53 -18.68
N GLU A 292 -44.56 -3.21 -18.99
CA GLU A 292 -45.71 -2.61 -19.68
C GLU A 292 -46.34 -1.46 -18.90
N GLU A 293 -46.52 -1.62 -17.59
CA GLU A 293 -47.03 -0.56 -16.71
C GLU A 293 -46.13 0.67 -16.78
N ILE A 294 -44.82 0.51 -16.64
CA ILE A 294 -43.85 1.62 -16.67
C ILE A 294 -43.82 2.28 -18.05
N VAL A 295 -43.89 1.49 -19.13
CA VAL A 295 -43.95 1.99 -20.51
C VAL A 295 -45.22 2.81 -20.72
N LYS A 296 -46.38 2.34 -20.23
CA LYS A 296 -47.66 3.07 -20.27
C LYS A 296 -47.60 4.37 -19.45
N GLU A 297 -47.07 4.33 -18.24
CA GLU A 297 -46.91 5.52 -17.37
C GLU A 297 -45.96 6.57 -17.97
N LYS A 298 -45.03 6.15 -18.85
CA LYS A 298 -44.01 7.02 -19.45
C LYS A 298 -44.13 7.15 -20.97
N LEU A 299 -45.34 6.97 -21.51
CA LEU A 299 -45.63 7.12 -22.93
C LEU A 299 -45.13 8.44 -23.52
N ASP A 300 -45.32 9.55 -22.80
CA ASP A 300 -44.90 10.87 -23.26
C ASP A 300 -43.38 10.97 -23.49
N LEU A 301 -42.59 10.31 -22.63
CA LEU A 301 -41.13 10.26 -22.77
C LEU A 301 -40.70 9.45 -23.99
N ILE A 302 -41.44 8.38 -24.31
CA ILE A 302 -41.19 7.56 -25.50
C ILE A 302 -41.57 8.33 -26.76
N LYS A 303 -42.68 9.07 -26.74
CA LYS A 303 -43.09 9.95 -27.87
C LYS A 303 -42.09 11.07 -28.12
N GLU A 304 -41.55 11.69 -27.08
CA GLU A 304 -40.59 12.80 -27.21
C GLU A 304 -39.22 12.32 -27.70
N ARG A 305 -38.72 11.18 -27.18
CA ARG A 305 -37.32 10.75 -27.40
C ARG A 305 -37.15 9.51 -28.26
N GLY A 306 -38.24 8.86 -28.67
CA GLY A 306 -38.24 7.60 -29.42
C GLY A 306 -37.32 6.56 -28.77
N LYS A 307 -36.42 5.97 -29.56
CA LYS A 307 -35.42 4.99 -29.09
C LYS A 307 -34.46 5.53 -28.02
N GLY A 308 -34.31 6.85 -27.91
CA GLY A 308 -33.50 7.50 -26.86
C GLY A 308 -34.11 7.44 -25.45
N SER A 309 -35.37 7.03 -25.32
CA SER A 309 -36.06 6.81 -24.04
C SER A 309 -35.59 5.56 -23.27
N PHE A 310 -34.86 4.65 -23.96
CA PHE A 310 -34.42 3.39 -23.37
C PHE A 310 -33.56 3.58 -22.11
N SER A 311 -32.54 4.46 -22.15
CA SER A 311 -31.61 4.60 -21.02
C SER A 311 -32.28 5.15 -19.75
N PRO A 312 -33.13 6.19 -19.81
CA PRO A 312 -33.92 6.63 -18.66
C PRO A 312 -34.88 5.57 -18.13
N LEU A 313 -35.61 4.88 -19.02
CA LEU A 313 -36.58 3.85 -18.64
C LEU A 313 -35.92 2.63 -18.02
N MET A 314 -34.75 2.21 -18.54
CA MET A 314 -33.96 1.14 -17.96
C MET A 314 -33.61 1.43 -16.49
N GLY A 315 -33.30 2.68 -16.15
CA GLY A 315 -33.05 3.08 -14.77
C GLY A 315 -34.28 2.95 -13.86
N VAL A 316 -35.48 3.21 -14.38
CA VAL A 316 -36.75 3.09 -13.62
C VAL A 316 -37.14 1.62 -13.46
N VAL A 317 -37.09 0.86 -14.55
CA VAL A 317 -37.40 -0.57 -14.56
C VAL A 317 -36.45 -1.34 -13.63
N MET A 318 -35.15 -1.07 -13.71
CA MET A 318 -34.16 -1.72 -12.84
C MET A 318 -34.29 -1.34 -11.36
N LYS A 319 -34.92 -0.21 -11.02
CA LYS A 319 -35.26 0.12 -9.62
C LYS A 319 -36.40 -0.76 -9.10
N LYS A 320 -37.42 -1.02 -9.92
CA LYS A 320 -38.57 -1.89 -9.56
C LYS A 320 -38.20 -3.38 -9.59
N LEU A 321 -37.37 -3.82 -10.55
CA LEU A 321 -36.99 -5.22 -10.78
C LEU A 321 -35.62 -5.61 -10.15
N ARG A 322 -35.07 -4.77 -9.27
CA ARG A 322 -33.69 -4.90 -8.77
C ARG A 322 -33.42 -6.28 -8.17
N GLY A 323 -32.46 -7.00 -8.75
CA GLY A 323 -31.99 -8.30 -8.25
C GLY A 323 -32.91 -9.48 -8.53
N LYS A 324 -34.09 -9.26 -9.14
CA LYS A 324 -35.10 -10.29 -9.39
C LYS A 324 -35.00 -10.93 -10.78
N VAL A 325 -34.59 -10.13 -11.79
CA VAL A 325 -34.51 -10.56 -13.19
C VAL A 325 -33.17 -10.11 -13.79
N ASP A 326 -32.61 -10.90 -14.71
CA ASP A 326 -31.37 -10.57 -15.40
C ASP A 326 -31.53 -9.28 -16.21
N GLY A 327 -30.59 -8.33 -16.03
CA GLY A 327 -30.67 -7.03 -16.69
C GLY A 327 -30.63 -7.09 -18.22
N LYS A 328 -30.05 -8.15 -18.81
CA LYS A 328 -30.11 -8.35 -20.27
C LYS A 328 -31.53 -8.68 -20.72
N VAL A 329 -32.21 -9.59 -20.02
CA VAL A 329 -33.58 -10.00 -20.33
C VAL A 329 -34.54 -8.82 -20.19
N VAL A 330 -34.41 -8.07 -19.09
CA VAL A 330 -35.18 -6.82 -18.88
C VAL A 330 -34.91 -5.82 -20.01
N GLY A 331 -33.65 -5.67 -20.42
CA GLY A 331 -33.26 -4.76 -21.50
C GLY A 331 -33.84 -5.17 -22.86
N GLU A 332 -33.89 -6.46 -23.17
CA GLU A 332 -34.49 -6.99 -24.39
C GLU A 332 -36.01 -6.78 -24.41
N MET A 333 -36.70 -7.13 -23.33
CA MET A 333 -38.15 -6.91 -23.17
C MET A 333 -38.51 -5.43 -23.30
N LEU A 334 -37.79 -4.55 -22.60
CA LEU A 334 -38.04 -3.11 -22.65
C LEU A 334 -37.80 -2.54 -24.05
N ARG A 335 -36.75 -2.98 -24.76
CA ARG A 335 -36.50 -2.54 -26.16
C ARG A 335 -37.65 -2.94 -27.08
N LYS A 336 -38.12 -4.19 -26.95
CA LYS A 336 -39.23 -4.70 -27.76
C LYS A 336 -40.49 -3.86 -27.55
N LYS A 337 -40.88 -3.61 -26.29
CA LYS A 337 -42.05 -2.78 -25.96
C LYS A 337 -41.92 -1.34 -26.42
N ILE A 338 -40.74 -0.73 -26.30
CA ILE A 338 -40.51 0.63 -26.83
C ILE A 338 -40.67 0.67 -28.36
N ILE A 339 -40.21 -0.36 -29.08
CA ILE A 339 -40.38 -0.44 -30.54
C ILE A 339 -41.85 -0.60 -30.90
N GLU A 340 -42.57 -1.52 -30.25
CA GLU A 340 -44.02 -1.73 -30.46
C GLU A 340 -44.80 -0.41 -30.27
N VAL A 341 -44.51 0.33 -29.18
CA VAL A 341 -45.12 1.64 -28.91
C VAL A 341 -44.76 2.68 -29.98
N ILE A 342 -43.55 2.66 -30.54
CA ILE A 342 -43.15 3.58 -31.61
C ILE A 342 -43.84 3.23 -32.94
N GLU A 343 -44.09 1.96 -33.22
CA GLU A 343 -44.75 1.47 -34.44
C GLU A 343 -46.28 1.66 -34.41
N ASP A 344 -46.87 1.72 -33.22
CA ASP A 344 -48.29 2.03 -33.00
C ASP A 344 -48.62 3.54 -33.13
N PHE A 345 -47.62 4.41 -33.33
CA PHE A 345 -47.76 5.85 -33.64
C PHE A 345 -47.29 6.16 -35.05
#